data_AF-A0A5J4FUE6-F1
#
_entry.id   AF-A0A5J4FUE6-F1
#
_cell.length_a   1.000
_cell.length_b   1.000
_cell.length_c   1.000
_cell.angle_alpha   90.00
_cell.angle_beta   90.00
_cell.angle_gamma   90.00
#
_symmetry.space_group_name_H-M   'P 1'
#
loop_
_entity.id
_entity.type
_entity.pdbx_description
1 polymer ?
#
loop_
_entity_poly.entity_id
_entity_poly.type
_entity_poly.pdbx_seq_one_letter_code
_entity_poly.pdbx_strand_id
1 'polypeptide(L)'
;MEQSITDNQKNLGAFIHASTFLKYFFPLANFFAPLLLWTLHKEKRFLDHHGREALNFQLSIFIYALGIALLSLPFIAIFATDFISLVETIDRATDNHTMRHISNLGGYIALFAIFGLLLFGLFLFELYYVIMGTISASKGEQFKYPLSIKFITASETEQFENEPQDETFEENNSDSNISEEKISEEEKTQAYNNTSSSVDDIIDDSTTSKNS
;
A
#
# COMPACT_ATOMS: atom_id res chain seq x y z
N MET A 1 -21.95 -13.84 4.68
CA MET A 1 -22.08 -14.34 3.29
C MET A 1 -20.97 -13.72 2.47
N GLU A 2 -20.03 -14.52 1.97
CA GLU A 2 -18.99 -14.04 1.05
C GLU A 2 -19.69 -13.59 -0.24
N GLN A 3 -19.73 -12.28 -0.51
CA GLN A 3 -20.28 -11.78 -1.76
C GLN A 3 -19.42 -12.29 -2.90
N SER A 4 -19.97 -13.17 -3.74
CA SER A 4 -19.26 -13.67 -4.92
C SER A 4 -18.93 -12.50 -5.86
N ILE A 5 -17.70 -12.49 -6.38
CA ILE A 5 -17.23 -11.43 -7.28
C ILE A 5 -18.06 -11.49 -8.57
N THR A 6 -18.79 -10.41 -8.84
CA THR A 6 -19.64 -10.26 -10.03
C THR A 6 -18.80 -10.13 -11.31
N ASP A 7 -19.35 -10.52 -12.45
CA ASP A 7 -18.63 -10.40 -13.73
C ASP A 7 -18.31 -8.95 -14.11
N ASN A 8 -19.16 -8.00 -13.69
CA ASN A 8 -18.87 -6.58 -13.84
C ASN A 8 -17.62 -6.16 -13.05
N GLN A 9 -17.44 -6.66 -11.82
CA GLN A 9 -16.21 -6.42 -11.05
C GLN A 9 -14.98 -7.01 -11.72
N LYS A 10 -15.08 -8.24 -12.26
CA LYS A 10 -13.97 -8.89 -12.98
C LYS A 10 -13.57 -8.08 -14.21
N ASN A 11 -14.55 -7.68 -15.02
CA ASN A 11 -14.32 -6.86 -16.22
C ASN A 11 -13.70 -5.51 -15.85
N LEU A 12 -14.22 -4.84 -14.84
CA LEU A 12 -13.68 -3.56 -14.40
C LEU A 12 -12.26 -3.69 -13.82
N GLY A 13 -11.99 -4.75 -13.04
CA GLY A 13 -10.64 -5.05 -12.57
C GLY A 13 -9.67 -5.30 -13.71
N ALA A 14 -10.08 -6.04 -14.74
CA ALA A 14 -9.30 -6.24 -15.96
C ALA A 14 -9.08 -4.90 -16.70
N PHE A 15 -10.11 -4.05 -16.81
CA PHE A 15 -9.99 -2.74 -17.43
C PHE A 15 -9.05 -1.81 -16.66
N ILE A 16 -9.00 -1.87 -15.32
CA ILE A 16 -8.03 -1.11 -14.54
C ILE A 16 -6.61 -1.43 -15.02
N HIS A 17 -6.22 -2.71 -15.11
CA HIS A 17 -4.88 -3.10 -15.58
C HIS A 17 -4.68 -2.75 -17.06
N ALA A 18 -5.62 -3.10 -17.93
CA ALA A 18 -5.52 -2.86 -19.36
C ALA A 18 -5.46 -1.36 -19.71
N SER A 19 -6.13 -0.51 -18.92
CA SER A 19 -6.13 0.94 -19.13
C SER A 19 -4.74 1.57 -19.01
N THR A 20 -3.79 0.88 -18.37
CA THR A 20 -2.39 1.34 -18.30
C THR A 20 -1.74 1.47 -19.69
N PHE A 21 -2.21 0.71 -20.68
CA PHE A 21 -1.70 0.81 -22.06
C PHE A 21 -2.13 2.08 -22.80
N LEU A 22 -3.04 2.89 -22.25
CA LEU A 22 -3.40 4.17 -22.87
C LEU A 22 -2.21 5.13 -23.01
N LYS A 23 -1.12 4.93 -22.27
CA LYS A 23 0.11 5.73 -22.42
C LYS A 23 0.66 5.78 -23.84
N TYR A 24 0.37 4.77 -24.67
CA TYR A 24 0.82 4.74 -26.07
C TYR A 24 0.04 5.69 -26.98
N PHE A 25 -1.15 6.14 -26.55
CA PHE A 25 -1.97 7.11 -27.28
C PHE A 25 -1.90 8.49 -26.63
N PHE A 26 -1.92 8.54 -25.30
CA PHE A 26 -1.94 9.78 -24.53
C PHE A 26 -0.84 9.73 -23.45
N PRO A 27 0.11 10.68 -23.45
CA PRO A 27 1.14 10.74 -22.41
C PRO A 27 0.53 10.73 -20.99
N LEU A 28 1.17 10.03 -20.06
CA LEU A 28 0.75 9.89 -18.65
C LEU A 28 -0.58 9.17 -18.39
N ALA A 29 -1.30 8.74 -19.43
CA ALA A 29 -2.59 8.08 -19.25
C ALA A 29 -2.51 6.74 -18.51
N ASN A 30 -1.31 6.12 -18.43
CA ASN A 30 -1.07 4.93 -17.63
C ASN A 30 -1.31 5.11 -16.13
N PHE A 31 -1.34 6.34 -15.62
CA PHE A 31 -1.70 6.65 -14.24
C PHE A 31 -3.14 7.12 -14.13
N PHE A 32 -3.52 8.08 -14.98
CA PHE A 32 -4.83 8.74 -14.87
C PHE A 32 -5.98 7.80 -15.19
N ALA A 33 -5.86 6.94 -16.19
CA ALA A 33 -6.94 6.02 -16.57
C ALA A 33 -7.25 4.98 -15.47
N PRO A 34 -6.28 4.21 -14.94
CA PRO A 34 -6.55 3.30 -13.83
C PRO A 34 -6.95 4.03 -12.55
N LEU A 35 -6.39 5.22 -12.27
CA LEU A 35 -6.77 6.04 -11.12
C LEU A 35 -8.24 6.46 -11.19
N LEU A 36 -8.70 6.92 -12.35
CA LEU A 36 -10.10 7.29 -12.55
C LEU A 36 -11.03 6.07 -12.40
N LEU A 37 -10.70 4.94 -13.03
CA LEU A 37 -11.50 3.72 -12.93
C LEU A 37 -11.57 3.19 -11.49
N TRP A 38 -10.44 3.20 -10.78
CA TRP A 38 -10.36 2.77 -9.37
C TRP A 38 -11.15 3.71 -8.46
N THR A 39 -10.93 5.03 -8.55
CA THR A 39 -11.58 6.00 -7.65
C THR A 39 -13.11 5.99 -7.74
N LEU A 40 -13.66 5.72 -8.93
CA LEU A 40 -15.11 5.60 -9.14
C LEU A 40 -15.73 4.34 -8.53
N HIS A 41 -14.93 3.30 -8.21
CA HIS A 41 -15.45 2.00 -7.79
C HIS A 41 -14.70 1.35 -6.63
N LYS A 42 -13.86 2.13 -5.92
CA LYS A 42 -12.99 1.67 -4.83
C LYS A 42 -13.74 1.12 -3.61
N GLU A 43 -15.04 1.36 -3.49
CA GLU A 43 -15.89 0.86 -2.39
C GLU A 43 -15.86 -0.68 -2.26
N LYS A 44 -15.47 -1.37 -3.34
CA LYS A 44 -15.40 -2.84 -3.40
C LYS A 44 -13.97 -3.30 -3.19
N ARG A 45 -13.73 -4.08 -2.13
CA ARG A 45 -12.42 -4.66 -1.78
C ARG A 45 -11.64 -5.26 -2.96
N PHE A 46 -12.31 -5.99 -3.85
CA PHE A 46 -11.68 -6.57 -5.06
C PHE A 46 -11.13 -5.50 -6.02
N LEU A 47 -11.91 -4.45 -6.28
CA LEU A 47 -11.52 -3.37 -7.19
C LEU A 47 -10.49 -2.44 -6.55
N ASP A 48 -10.61 -2.26 -5.24
CA ASP A 48 -9.66 -1.50 -4.44
C ASP A 48 -8.27 -2.14 -4.44
N HIS A 49 -8.21 -3.46 -4.26
CA HIS A 49 -6.98 -4.24 -4.39
C HIS A 49 -6.33 -4.04 -5.78
N HIS A 50 -7.07 -4.30 -6.86
CA HIS A 50 -6.51 -4.18 -8.21
C HIS A 50 -6.13 -2.75 -8.59
N GLY A 51 -6.90 -1.76 -8.17
CA GLY A 51 -6.61 -0.34 -8.39
C GLY A 51 -5.29 0.09 -7.76
N ARG A 52 -5.09 -0.22 -6.48
CA ARG A 52 -3.82 0.06 -5.80
C ARG A 52 -2.65 -0.68 -6.42
N GLU A 53 -2.81 -1.97 -6.70
CA GLU A 53 -1.74 -2.79 -7.27
C GLU A 53 -1.31 -2.29 -8.65
N ALA A 54 -2.27 -1.94 -9.53
CA ALA A 54 -1.98 -1.37 -10.84
C ALA A 54 -1.22 -0.05 -10.74
N LEU A 55 -1.69 0.86 -9.87
CA LEU A 55 -1.07 2.18 -9.70
C LEU A 55 0.31 2.10 -9.06
N ASN A 56 0.46 1.29 -8.01
CA ASN A 56 1.74 1.06 -7.36
C ASN A 56 2.76 0.50 -8.36
N PHE A 57 2.34 -0.46 -9.19
CA PHE A 57 3.20 -1.04 -10.20
C PHE A 57 3.61 -0.02 -11.26
N GLN A 58 2.65 0.72 -11.83
CA GLN A 58 2.94 1.74 -12.83
C GLN A 58 3.87 2.82 -12.31
N LEU A 59 3.69 3.25 -11.06
CA LEU A 59 4.57 4.24 -10.44
C LEU A 59 5.97 3.67 -10.19
N SER A 60 6.07 2.39 -9.81
CA SER A 60 7.36 1.70 -9.65
C SER A 60 8.13 1.63 -10.95
N ILE A 61 7.50 1.18 -12.04
CA ILE A 61 8.10 1.11 -13.37
C ILE A 61 8.56 2.50 -13.82
N PHE A 62 7.77 3.54 -13.56
CA PHE A 62 8.15 4.91 -13.88
C PHE A 62 9.37 5.39 -13.11
N ILE A 63 9.46 5.11 -11.80
CA ILE A 63 10.64 5.43 -11.00
C ILE A 63 11.88 4.67 -11.50
N TYR A 64 11.73 3.40 -11.87
CA TYR A 64 12.84 2.61 -12.43
C TYR A 64 13.31 3.17 -13.78
N ALA A 65 12.38 3.51 -14.67
CA ALA A 65 12.70 4.14 -15.96
C ALA A 65 13.36 5.50 -15.75
N LEU A 66 12.86 6.31 -14.81
CA LEU A 66 13.45 7.61 -14.47
C LEU A 66 14.86 7.45 -13.91
N GLY A 67 15.10 6.47 -13.05
CA GLY A 67 16.44 6.16 -12.53
C GLY A 67 17.44 5.81 -13.64
N ILE A 68 17.04 4.97 -14.60
CA ILE A 68 17.86 4.63 -15.77
C ILE A 68 18.11 5.87 -16.64
N ALA A 69 17.10 6.71 -16.85
CA ALA A 69 17.22 7.94 -17.63
C ALA A 69 18.16 8.96 -16.97
N LEU A 70 18.08 9.15 -15.65
CA LEU A 70 18.99 10.03 -14.92
C LEU A 70 20.42 9.52 -14.95
N LEU A 71 20.61 8.19 -14.83
CA LEU A 71 21.92 7.57 -14.90
C LEU A 71 22.57 7.76 -16.29
N SER A 72 21.78 7.86 -17.37
CA SER A 72 22.31 8.04 -18.72
C SER A 72 22.68 9.48 -19.07
N LEU A 73 22.19 10.49 -18.34
CA LEU A 73 22.46 11.91 -18.60
C LEU A 73 23.94 12.29 -18.74
N PRO A 74 24.87 11.92 -17.83
CA PRO A 74 26.28 12.28 -17.99
C PRO A 74 26.88 11.66 -19.26
N PHE A 75 26.48 10.45 -19.61
CA PHE A 75 26.95 9.78 -20.83
C PHE A 75 26.42 10.46 -22.09
N ILE A 76 25.17 10.93 -22.07
CA ILE A 76 24.57 11.70 -23.16
C ILE A 76 25.32 13.03 -23.35
N ALA A 77 25.66 13.73 -22.26
CA ALA A 77 26.38 15.00 -22.34
C ALA A 77 27.77 14.85 -22.99
N ILE A 78 28.54 13.84 -22.57
CA ILE A 78 29.86 13.53 -23.15
C ILE A 78 29.71 13.09 -24.61
N PHE A 79 28.71 12.25 -24.91
CA PHE A 79 28.45 11.85 -26.29
C PHE A 79 28.10 13.05 -27.18
N ALA A 80 27.32 14.02 -26.69
CA ALA A 80 26.92 15.18 -27.47
C ALA A 80 28.12 16.04 -27.90
N THR A 81 29.11 16.24 -27.02
CA THR A 81 30.33 16.99 -27.37
C THR A 81 31.15 16.29 -28.44
N ASP A 82 31.26 14.95 -28.34
CA ASP A 82 31.98 14.13 -29.31
C ASP A 82 31.23 14.05 -30.63
N PHE A 83 29.89 14.01 -30.59
CA PHE A 83 29.03 14.02 -31.77
C PHE A 83 29.14 15.34 -32.55
N ILE A 84 29.14 16.48 -31.87
CA ILE A 84 29.36 17.80 -32.52
C ILE A 84 30.73 17.83 -33.19
N SER A 85 31.77 17.36 -32.49
CA SER A 85 33.14 17.29 -33.04
C SER A 85 33.23 16.36 -34.26
N LEU A 86 32.48 15.25 -34.25
CA LEU A 86 32.37 14.32 -35.38
C LEU A 86 31.71 15.00 -36.59
N VAL A 87 30.58 15.68 -36.39
CA VAL A 87 29.85 16.40 -37.45
C VAL A 87 30.72 17.49 -38.08
N GLU A 88 31.42 18.29 -37.27
CA GLU A 88 32.35 19.34 -37.75
C GLU A 88 33.53 18.75 -38.53
N THR A 89 34.01 17.57 -38.13
CA THR A 89 35.10 16.87 -38.83
C THR A 89 34.65 16.36 -40.20
N ILE A 90 33.43 15.83 -40.31
CA ILE A 90 32.87 15.35 -41.58
C ILE A 90 32.72 16.51 -42.58
N ASP A 91 32.23 17.66 -42.12
CA ASP A 91 32.02 18.85 -42.95
C ASP A 91 33.34 19.41 -43.51
N ARG A 92 34.41 19.38 -42.69
CA ARG A 92 35.75 19.81 -43.10
C ARG A 92 36.51 18.78 -43.94
N ALA A 93 36.22 17.50 -43.78
CA ALA A 93 36.85 16.43 -44.57
C ALA A 93 36.49 16.51 -46.06
N THR A 94 35.46 17.29 -46.42
CA THR A 94 35.12 17.60 -47.82
C THR A 94 36.17 18.49 -48.50
N ASP A 95 36.98 19.26 -47.77
CA ASP A 95 37.89 20.24 -48.38
C ASP A 95 39.40 19.93 -48.30
N ASN A 96 39.87 19.01 -47.44
CA ASN A 96 41.30 18.63 -47.42
C ASN A 96 41.60 17.44 -46.48
N HIS A 97 42.56 16.61 -46.89
CA HIS A 97 43.05 15.41 -46.19
C HIS A 97 43.68 15.71 -44.82
N THR A 98 42.85 15.94 -43.79
CA THR A 98 43.31 15.95 -42.40
C THR A 98 42.89 14.66 -41.72
N MET A 99 43.83 13.72 -41.60
CA MET A 99 43.64 12.45 -40.90
C MET A 99 43.57 12.71 -39.39
N ARG A 100 42.36 12.83 -38.82
CA ARG A 100 42.15 12.82 -37.37
C ARG A 100 41.63 11.45 -36.92
N HIS A 101 42.20 10.97 -35.82
CA HIS A 101 41.91 9.66 -35.24
C HIS A 101 40.60 9.72 -34.42
N ILE A 102 39.49 9.21 -34.98
CA ILE A 102 38.19 9.07 -34.30
C ILE A 102 38.16 7.69 -33.62
N SER A 103 38.61 7.58 -32.37
CA SER A 103 38.76 6.26 -31.72
C SER A 103 37.63 5.83 -30.79
N ASN A 104 36.74 6.74 -30.37
CA ASN A 104 35.85 6.48 -29.21
C ASN A 104 34.38 6.22 -29.58
N LEU A 105 34.00 6.29 -30.86
CA LEU A 105 32.60 6.17 -31.30
C LEU A 105 31.97 4.81 -30.96
N GLY A 106 32.74 3.73 -31.07
CA GLY A 106 32.26 2.38 -30.76
C GLY A 106 31.85 2.19 -29.29
N GLY A 107 32.54 2.86 -28.36
CA GLY A 107 32.22 2.80 -26.93
C GLY A 107 30.85 3.40 -26.62
N TYR A 108 30.54 4.57 -27.20
CA TYR A 108 29.23 5.20 -27.00
C TYR A 108 28.09 4.39 -27.59
N ILE A 109 28.28 3.81 -28.78
CA ILE A 109 27.27 2.95 -29.40
C ILE A 109 26.97 1.75 -28.49
N ALA A 110 28.00 1.11 -27.93
CA ALA A 110 27.83 0.02 -26.98
C ALA A 110 27.09 0.47 -25.71
N LEU A 111 27.41 1.65 -25.15
CA LEU A 111 26.73 2.20 -23.97
C LEU A 111 25.25 2.50 -24.25
N PHE A 112 24.92 3.13 -25.38
CA PHE A 112 23.52 3.36 -25.77
C PHE A 112 22.76 2.06 -26.00
N ALA A 113 23.41 1.04 -26.59
CA ALA A 113 22.81 -0.27 -26.75
C ALA A 113 22.49 -0.91 -25.39
N ILE A 114 23.36 -0.77 -24.39
CA ILE A 114 23.12 -1.28 -23.03
C ILE A 114 21.94 -0.56 -22.38
N PHE A 115 21.92 0.78 -22.37
CA PHE A 115 20.78 1.52 -21.79
C PHE A 115 19.46 1.25 -22.53
N GLY A 116 19.51 1.17 -23.86
CA GLY A 116 18.36 0.81 -24.69
C GLY A 116 17.86 -0.60 -24.37
N LEU A 117 18.75 -1.58 -24.21
CA LEU A 117 18.40 -2.94 -23.82
C LEU A 117 17.78 -3.00 -22.42
N LEU A 118 18.30 -2.23 -21.46
CA LEU A 118 17.73 -2.15 -20.11
C LEU A 118 16.31 -1.58 -20.12
N LEU A 119 16.08 -0.47 -20.84
CA LEU A 119 14.75 0.12 -20.98
C LEU A 119 13.79 -0.81 -21.73
N PHE A 120 14.27 -1.49 -22.77
CA PHE A 120 13.48 -2.46 -23.52
C PHE A 120 13.12 -3.69 -22.65
N GLY A 121 14.05 -4.17 -21.83
CA GLY A 121 13.79 -5.24 -20.86
C GLY A 121 12.73 -4.83 -19.85
N LEU A 122 12.82 -3.61 -19.32
CA LEU A 122 11.82 -3.05 -18.40
C LEU A 122 10.44 -2.91 -19.06
N PHE A 123 10.40 -2.51 -20.34
CA PHE A 123 9.18 -2.44 -21.14
C PHE A 123 8.53 -3.82 -21.32
N LEU A 124 9.31 -4.86 -21.65
CA LEU A 124 8.79 -6.22 -21.78
C LEU A 124 8.31 -6.78 -20.45
N PHE A 125 9.03 -6.49 -19.37
CA PHE A 125 8.64 -6.85 -18.01
C PHE A 125 7.29 -6.21 -17.65
N GLU A 126 7.15 -4.90 -17.85
CA GLU A 126 5.89 -4.19 -17.64
C GLU A 126 4.75 -4.81 -18.46
N LEU A 127 4.96 -5.00 -19.76
CA LEU A 127 3.98 -5.58 -20.67
C LEU A 127 3.50 -6.95 -20.18
N TYR A 128 4.43 -7.85 -19.83
CA TYR A 128 4.11 -9.18 -19.33
C TYR A 128 3.24 -9.12 -18.08
N TYR A 129 3.63 -8.32 -17.09
CA TYR A 129 2.90 -8.27 -15.81
C TYR A 129 1.55 -7.56 -15.93
N VAL A 130 1.40 -6.53 -16.76
CA VAL A 130 0.09 -5.91 -17.01
C VAL A 130 -0.88 -6.91 -17.65
N ILE A 131 -0.41 -7.70 -18.62
CA ILE A 131 -1.23 -8.76 -19.23
C ILE A 131 -1.64 -9.79 -18.18
N MET A 132 -0.71 -10.25 -17.34
CA MET A 132 -1.02 -11.21 -16.26
C MET A 132 -2.01 -10.64 -15.24
N GLY A 133 -1.87 -9.38 -14.85
CA GLY A 133 -2.82 -8.71 -13.97
C GLY A 133 -4.22 -8.59 -14.58
N THR A 134 -4.29 -8.30 -15.88
CA THR A 134 -5.55 -8.26 -16.64
C THR A 134 -6.23 -9.63 -16.66
N ILE A 135 -5.49 -10.71 -16.98
CA ILE A 135 -6.01 -12.08 -17.02
C ILE A 135 -6.46 -12.53 -15.64
N SER A 136 -5.66 -12.28 -14.60
CA SER A 136 -5.98 -12.67 -13.22
C SER A 136 -7.24 -11.95 -12.72
N ALA A 137 -7.37 -10.64 -12.97
CA ALA A 137 -8.56 -9.88 -12.64
C ALA A 137 -9.82 -10.40 -13.39
N SER A 138 -9.69 -10.79 -14.66
CA SER A 138 -10.82 -11.37 -15.41
C SER A 138 -11.30 -12.72 -14.85
N LYS A 139 -10.44 -13.46 -14.15
CA LYS A 139 -10.79 -14.70 -13.44
C LYS A 139 -11.42 -14.44 -12.07
N GLY A 140 -11.39 -13.20 -11.59
CA GLY A 140 -11.79 -12.86 -10.21
C GLY A 140 -10.73 -13.20 -9.17
N GLU A 141 -9.47 -13.39 -9.59
CA GLU A 141 -8.35 -13.66 -8.70
C GLU A 141 -7.63 -12.36 -8.32
N GLN A 142 -7.16 -12.27 -7.08
CA GLN A 142 -6.33 -11.13 -6.66
C GLN A 142 -4.91 -11.29 -7.21
N PHE A 143 -4.47 -10.29 -7.97
CA PHE A 143 -3.14 -10.26 -8.55
C PHE A 143 -2.22 -9.34 -7.74
N LYS A 144 -0.96 -9.73 -7.57
CA LYS A 144 0.07 -8.90 -6.93
C LYS A 144 1.26 -8.75 -7.86
N TYR A 145 1.68 -7.52 -8.09
CA TYR A 145 2.81 -7.25 -8.96
C TYR A 145 4.15 -7.47 -8.23
N PRO A 146 5.10 -8.23 -8.80
CA PRO A 146 6.45 -8.27 -8.26
C PRO A 146 7.17 -6.96 -8.57
N LEU A 147 8.16 -6.63 -7.72
CA LEU A 147 8.93 -5.39 -7.81
C LEU A 147 8.06 -4.11 -7.77
N SER A 148 6.84 -4.22 -7.22
CA SER A 148 5.96 -3.08 -6.98
C SER A 148 6.25 -2.49 -5.61
N ILE A 149 6.61 -1.20 -5.59
CA ILE A 149 6.73 -0.38 -4.40
C ILE A 149 5.32 0.04 -3.97
N LYS A 150 4.99 -0.19 -2.69
CA LYS A 150 3.69 0.17 -2.14
C LYS A 150 3.64 1.66 -1.81
N PHE A 151 3.14 2.47 -2.75
CA PHE A 151 2.87 3.89 -2.52
C PHE A 151 1.50 4.09 -1.86
N ILE A 152 0.53 3.29 -2.26
CA ILE A 152 -0.82 3.28 -1.72
C ILE A 152 -1.01 2.00 -0.91
N THR A 153 -1.23 2.15 0.39
CA THR A 153 -1.47 1.07 1.36
C THR A 153 -2.97 0.92 1.64
N ALA A 154 -3.43 -0.28 2.00
CA ALA A 154 -4.79 -0.48 2.49
C ALA A 154 -4.95 0.16 3.88
N SER A 155 -6.00 0.95 4.09
CA SER A 155 -6.32 1.49 5.41
C SER A 155 -6.88 0.40 6.31
N GLU A 156 -6.37 0.29 7.54
CA GLU A 156 -6.78 -0.68 8.57
C GLU A 156 -8.23 -0.51 9.06
N THR A 157 -8.95 0.52 8.59
CA THR A 157 -10.29 0.89 9.07
C THR A 157 -11.40 -0.12 8.71
N GLU A 158 -11.18 -1.09 7.82
CA GLU A 158 -12.18 -2.11 7.48
C GLU A 158 -12.22 -3.33 8.43
N GLN A 159 -11.32 -3.42 9.42
CA GLN A 159 -11.26 -4.57 10.34
C GLN A 159 -12.28 -4.51 11.48
N PHE A 160 -12.90 -3.34 11.75
CA PHE A 160 -13.73 -3.14 12.95
C PHE A 160 -15.25 -3.20 12.73
N GLU A 161 -15.73 -3.41 11.50
CA GLU A 161 -17.18 -3.39 11.22
C GLU A 161 -17.77 -4.77 10.88
N ASN A 162 -17.00 -5.85 11.03
CA ASN A 162 -17.45 -7.21 10.71
C ASN A 162 -17.24 -8.20 11.89
N GLU A 163 -17.54 -7.79 13.11
CA GLU A 163 -17.77 -8.74 14.20
C GLU A 163 -19.28 -8.98 14.34
N PRO A 164 -19.79 -10.19 14.06
CA PRO A 164 -21.18 -10.52 14.34
C PRO A 164 -21.35 -10.57 15.85
N GLN A 165 -22.08 -9.60 16.41
CA GLN A 165 -22.67 -9.75 17.74
C GLN A 165 -23.81 -10.75 17.63
N ASP A 166 -23.55 -12.01 17.94
CA ASP A 166 -24.55 -12.87 18.56
C ASP A 166 -23.90 -13.95 19.44
N GLU A 167 -24.54 -14.17 20.58
CA GLU A 167 -24.09 -14.86 21.77
C GLU A 167 -24.05 -16.39 21.56
N THR A 168 -23.05 -17.08 22.15
CA THR A 168 -23.31 -18.27 22.98
C THR A 168 -22.12 -18.56 23.90
N PHE A 169 -22.49 -18.86 25.15
CA PHE A 169 -21.70 -19.19 26.32
C PHE A 169 -20.82 -20.45 26.21
N GLU A 170 -19.99 -20.60 27.25
CA GLU A 170 -19.21 -21.77 27.71
C GLU A 170 -17.84 -21.93 27.05
N GLU A 171 -16.72 -22.15 27.75
CA GLU A 171 -16.35 -22.23 29.16
C GLU A 171 -14.81 -22.27 29.15
N ASN A 172 -14.16 -21.97 30.29
CA ASN A 172 -12.75 -22.24 30.60
C ASN A 172 -11.68 -21.33 29.97
N ASN A 173 -11.22 -20.34 30.75
CA ASN A 173 -9.94 -20.54 31.43
C ASN A 173 -9.80 -19.67 32.68
N SER A 174 -9.62 -20.36 33.79
CA SER A 174 -9.09 -19.91 35.07
C SER A 174 -7.77 -19.14 34.91
N ASP A 175 -7.50 -18.33 35.94
CA ASP A 175 -6.23 -17.67 36.26
C ASP A 175 -5.98 -16.33 35.58
N SER A 176 -6.46 -15.24 36.22
CA SER A 176 -5.67 -14.01 36.45
C SER A 176 -6.46 -12.81 37.02
N ASN A 177 -7.55 -13.01 37.79
CA ASN A 177 -8.15 -11.87 38.51
C ASN A 177 -8.52 -12.20 39.96
N ILE A 178 -7.48 -12.58 40.73
CA ILE A 178 -7.49 -12.55 42.20
C ILE A 178 -6.72 -11.28 42.59
N SER A 179 -7.32 -10.10 42.42
CA SER A 179 -6.73 -8.87 42.99
C SER A 179 -7.69 -7.70 43.18
N GLU A 180 -8.86 -7.66 42.53
CA GLU A 180 -9.76 -6.50 42.67
C GLU A 180 -11.06 -6.78 43.45
N GLU A 181 -11.52 -8.02 43.54
CA GLU A 181 -12.76 -8.33 44.29
C GLU A 181 -12.56 -8.35 45.82
N LYS A 182 -11.32 -8.57 46.29
CA LYS A 182 -11.01 -8.59 47.72
C LYS A 182 -10.98 -7.21 48.39
N ILE A 183 -10.90 -6.12 47.62
CA ILE A 183 -10.78 -4.77 48.17
C ILE A 183 -12.16 -4.15 48.45
N SER A 184 -13.23 -4.58 47.78
CA SER A 184 -14.57 -3.99 47.99
C SER A 184 -15.38 -4.61 49.14
N GLU A 185 -15.09 -5.85 49.54
CA GLU A 185 -15.78 -6.51 50.65
C GLU A 185 -15.21 -6.14 52.04
N GLU A 186 -13.91 -5.87 52.14
CA GLU A 186 -13.28 -5.41 53.40
C GLU A 186 -13.73 -3.98 53.78
N GLU A 187 -13.95 -3.08 52.80
CA GLU A 187 -14.48 -1.74 53.06
C GLU A 187 -15.94 -1.75 53.57
N LYS A 188 -16.77 -2.67 53.06
CA LYS A 188 -18.18 -2.77 53.48
C LYS A 188 -18.35 -3.36 54.88
N THR A 189 -17.45 -4.26 55.31
CA THR A 189 -17.49 -4.82 56.67
C THR A 189 -16.96 -3.85 57.73
N GLN A 190 -16.00 -2.97 57.40
CA GLN A 190 -15.58 -1.89 58.32
C GLN A 190 -16.63 -0.78 58.49
N ALA A 191 -17.39 -0.45 57.45
CA ALA A 191 -18.47 0.54 57.54
C ALA A 191 -19.63 0.08 58.43
N TYR A 192 -19.98 -1.22 58.42
CA TYR A 192 -21.05 -1.76 59.25
C TYR A 192 -20.69 -1.79 60.75
N ASN A 193 -19.44 -2.14 61.09
CA ASN A 193 -19.01 -2.29 62.47
C ASN A 193 -18.85 -0.95 63.23
N ASN A 194 -18.58 0.15 62.53
CA ASN A 194 -18.50 1.49 63.15
C ASN A 194 -19.87 2.11 63.47
N THR A 195 -20.96 1.67 62.84
CA THR A 195 -22.33 2.11 63.14
C THR A 195 -23.03 1.32 64.24
N SER A 196 -22.57 0.11 64.56
CA SER A 196 -23.16 -0.73 65.63
C SER A 196 -22.55 -0.49 67.02
N SER A 197 -21.44 0.24 67.12
CA SER A 197 -20.73 0.50 68.39
C SER A 197 -21.17 1.79 69.12
N SER A 198 -22.20 2.51 68.65
CA SER A 198 -22.67 3.77 69.28
C SER A 198 -24.12 3.73 69.75
N VAL A 199 -24.72 2.54 69.94
CA VAL A 199 -26.13 2.42 70.39
C VAL A 199 -26.28 1.74 71.77
N ASP A 200 -25.23 1.14 72.33
CA ASP A 200 -25.35 0.41 73.62
C ASP A 200 -24.90 1.19 74.88
N ASP A 201 -24.50 2.46 74.75
CA ASP A 201 -24.06 3.29 75.89
C ASP A 201 -24.96 4.51 76.13
N ILE A 202 -26.28 4.32 76.28
CA ILE A 202 -27.13 5.29 77.01
C ILE A 202 -28.12 4.56 77.95
N ILE A 203 -27.60 4.24 79.13
CA ILE A 203 -28.17 4.57 80.46
C ILE A 203 -29.49 3.91 80.88
N ASP A 204 -29.30 2.83 81.63
CA ASP A 204 -29.92 2.49 82.92
C ASP A 204 -30.13 3.70 83.85
N ASP A 205 -31.38 4.06 84.19
CA ASP A 205 -31.73 4.50 85.56
C ASP A 205 -33.26 4.54 85.81
N SER A 206 -33.61 4.19 87.04
CA SER A 206 -34.83 4.47 87.79
C SER A 206 -36.03 3.51 87.66
N THR A 207 -36.06 2.66 88.67
CA THR A 207 -37.17 1.88 89.21
C THR A 207 -38.29 2.75 89.82
N THR A 208 -39.44 2.10 90.04
CA THR A 208 -40.40 2.25 91.16
C THR A 208 -41.74 3.01 90.97
N SER A 209 -42.83 2.27 91.21
CA SER A 209 -43.95 2.60 92.13
C SER A 209 -45.31 3.10 91.60
N LYS A 210 -46.29 2.17 91.66
CA LYS A 210 -47.63 2.24 92.30
C LYS A 210 -48.76 3.18 91.82
N ASN A 211 -49.94 2.53 91.71
CA ASN A 211 -51.30 2.88 92.16
C ASN A 211 -51.91 4.28 91.91
N SER A 212 -53.15 4.19 91.40
CA SER A 212 -54.32 5.11 91.54
C SER A 212 -54.26 6.47 90.88
#